data_AF-A0A940J2G1-F1
#
_entry.id   AF-A0A940J2G1-F1
#
_cell.length_a   1.000
_cell.length_b   1.000
_cell.length_c   1.000
_cell.angle_alpha   90.00
_cell.angle_beta   90.00
_cell.angle_gamma   90.00
#
_symmetry.space_group_name_H-M   'P 1'
#
loop_
_entity.id
_entity.type
_entity.pdbx_description
1 polymer ?
#
loop_
_entity_poly.entity_id
_entity_poly.type
_entity_poly.pdbx_seq_one_letter_code
_entity_poly.pdbx_strand_id
1 'polypeptide(L)'
;MSSSIAHGRRRPSRSVWTCIAAGLTGYVALPWYALQDSAWYLALPQVFGDGEAANGVMQAAFQGRSWLWIGLFGLLVCALGAWLRPGPSQGRLLLIGGGVGAIGLALGGFLIGARGWTLALLQAQLGELPVNQFGIGAGGFVALSALVLLAAFGLARMGFFKGDLFVAGAVIASGVLLALFIAYPVGKALAGAFIDERGGWSLAAFAARIGTERVWGLGCLSGGVRCGVAWNTLALALLTATGTTCLGTLMALMAERGSRRWQGPLRVLALLPIITPPFVVGLGLILLFGRAGVVNQVLESAFGIEPTRWFYGMPGILVAQLFAFTPIAFMIMRGVVQGVAPSLEEAALML
;
A
#
# COMPACT_ATOMS: atom_id res chain seq x y z
N MET A 1 16.30 11.11 -53.90
CA MET A 1 17.16 10.67 -52.78
C MET A 1 16.64 11.36 -51.52
N SER A 2 16.03 10.74 -50.51
CA SER A 2 15.85 9.33 -50.17
C SER A 2 14.46 9.17 -49.53
N SER A 3 13.63 8.36 -50.17
CA SER A 3 12.48 7.69 -49.57
C SER A 3 12.99 6.52 -48.73
N SER A 4 12.62 6.44 -47.45
CA SER A 4 12.35 5.18 -46.72
C SER A 4 12.37 5.43 -45.21
N ILE A 5 11.21 5.73 -44.60
CA ILE A 5 10.78 5.11 -43.33
C ILE A 5 9.25 5.02 -43.36
N ALA A 6 8.72 4.15 -44.22
CA ALA A 6 7.40 3.60 -44.02
C ALA A 6 7.59 2.09 -43.84
N HIS A 7 7.23 1.57 -42.66
CA HIS A 7 6.58 0.28 -42.40
C HIS A 7 6.89 -0.28 -41.00
N GLY A 8 6.54 0.47 -39.96
CA GLY A 8 6.06 -0.16 -38.73
C GLY A 8 4.57 -0.47 -38.91
N ARG A 9 4.22 -1.64 -39.46
CA ARG A 9 2.84 -2.13 -39.50
C ARG A 9 2.25 -2.01 -38.09
N ARG A 10 1.37 -1.00 -37.88
CA ARG A 10 0.59 -0.79 -36.66
C ARG A 10 -0.20 -2.08 -36.41
N ARG A 11 0.34 -2.98 -35.58
CA ARG A 11 -0.35 -4.22 -35.24
C ARG A 11 -1.69 -3.85 -34.58
N PRO A 12 -2.80 -4.44 -35.05
CA PRO A 12 -4.15 -4.10 -34.63
C PRO A 12 -4.34 -4.51 -33.17
N SER A 13 -5.12 -3.71 -32.43
CA SER A 13 -5.95 -3.94 -31.23
C SER A 13 -5.91 -5.25 -30.41
N ARG A 14 -4.94 -6.15 -30.55
CA ARG A 14 -4.90 -7.46 -29.89
C ARG A 14 -4.94 -7.32 -28.38
N SER A 15 -4.14 -6.43 -27.80
CA SER A 15 -4.15 -6.17 -26.35
C SER A 15 -5.50 -5.64 -25.84
N VAL A 16 -6.21 -4.85 -26.66
CA VAL A 16 -7.55 -4.33 -26.32
C VAL A 16 -8.56 -5.48 -26.37
N TRP A 17 -8.54 -6.28 -27.43
CA TRP A 17 -9.40 -7.45 -27.59
C TRP A 17 -9.15 -8.52 -26.53
N THR A 18 -7.90 -8.77 -26.14
CA THR A 18 -7.59 -9.71 -25.05
C THR A 18 -8.14 -9.22 -23.72
N CYS A 19 -8.11 -7.91 -23.44
CA CYS A 19 -8.70 -7.36 -22.22
C CYS A 19 -10.23 -7.45 -22.25
N ILE A 20 -10.87 -7.14 -23.38
CA ILE A 20 -12.32 -7.30 -23.54
C ILE A 20 -12.72 -8.76 -23.36
N ALA A 21 -12.02 -9.69 -24.02
CA ALA A 21 -12.26 -11.12 -23.90
C ALA A 21 -12.08 -11.58 -22.45
N ALA A 22 -11.00 -11.17 -21.77
CA ALA A 22 -10.81 -11.48 -20.35
C ALA A 22 -11.96 -10.96 -19.48
N GLY A 23 -12.40 -9.71 -19.70
CA GLY A 23 -13.54 -9.13 -18.98
C GLY A 23 -14.84 -9.89 -19.20
N LEU A 24 -15.16 -10.24 -20.45
CA LEU A 24 -16.35 -11.02 -20.79
C LEU A 24 -16.29 -12.44 -20.21
N THR A 25 -15.11 -13.09 -20.26
CA THR A 25 -14.89 -14.38 -19.61
C THR A 25 -15.11 -14.28 -18.09
N GLY A 26 -14.68 -13.19 -17.45
CA GLY A 26 -14.97 -12.94 -16.04
C GLY A 26 -16.47 -12.83 -15.74
N TYR A 27 -17.25 -12.25 -16.64
CA TYR A 27 -18.71 -12.12 -16.50
C TYR A 27 -19.48 -13.43 -16.72
N VAL A 28 -18.97 -14.34 -17.56
CA VAL A 28 -19.73 -15.52 -18.03
C VAL A 28 -19.20 -16.84 -17.46
N ALA A 29 -17.90 -16.98 -17.28
CA ALA A 29 -17.26 -18.27 -16.98
C ALA A 29 -16.79 -18.40 -15.52
N LEU A 30 -16.83 -17.33 -14.73
CA LEU A 30 -16.32 -17.31 -13.36
C LEU A 30 -17.42 -16.91 -12.36
N PRO A 31 -17.36 -17.42 -11.11
CA PRO A 31 -18.27 -17.02 -10.05
C PRO A 31 -18.09 -15.53 -9.75
N TRP A 32 -19.19 -14.78 -9.73
CA TRP A 32 -19.13 -13.33 -9.57
C TRP A 32 -18.84 -12.90 -8.13
N TYR A 33 -19.43 -13.60 -7.17
CA TYR A 33 -19.25 -13.34 -5.74
C TYR A 33 -18.30 -14.34 -5.09
N ALA A 34 -17.64 -13.87 -4.02
CA ALA A 34 -16.84 -14.70 -3.15
C ALA A 34 -17.78 -15.52 -2.24
N LEU A 35 -17.67 -16.84 -2.33
CA LEU A 35 -18.38 -17.76 -1.46
C LEU A 35 -17.65 -17.84 -0.12
N GLN A 36 -18.41 -17.77 0.99
CA GLN A 36 -17.85 -18.01 2.32
C GLN A 36 -17.42 -19.49 2.41
N ASP A 37 -16.23 -19.72 2.96
CA ASP A 37 -15.67 -21.05 3.26
C ASP A 37 -15.44 -22.01 2.08
N SER A 38 -15.41 -21.51 0.85
CA SER A 38 -15.08 -22.33 -0.32
C SER A 38 -14.16 -21.64 -1.31
N ALA A 39 -13.34 -22.44 -2.00
CA ALA A 39 -12.48 -21.92 -3.04
C ALA A 39 -13.26 -21.67 -4.33
N TRP A 40 -12.94 -20.57 -5.02
CA TRP A 40 -13.65 -20.14 -6.24
C TRP A 40 -13.69 -21.20 -7.35
N TYR A 41 -12.68 -22.07 -7.45
CA TYR A 41 -12.62 -23.10 -8.49
C TYR A 41 -13.60 -24.25 -8.25
N LEU A 42 -13.99 -24.49 -6.99
CA LEU A 42 -15.01 -25.48 -6.65
C LEU A 42 -16.41 -25.03 -7.08
N ALA A 43 -16.61 -23.72 -7.23
CA ALA A 43 -17.87 -23.12 -7.66
C ALA A 43 -18.07 -23.14 -9.18
N LEU A 44 -17.04 -23.48 -9.97
CA LEU A 44 -17.09 -23.46 -11.44
C LEU A 44 -18.26 -24.26 -12.05
N PRO A 45 -18.64 -25.44 -11.53
CA PRO A 45 -19.78 -26.18 -12.06
C PRO A 45 -21.13 -25.46 -11.85
N GLN A 46 -21.21 -24.55 -10.88
CA GLN A 46 -22.45 -23.87 -10.46
C GLN A 46 -22.60 -22.47 -11.10
N VAL A 47 -21.63 -22.06 -11.93
CA VAL A 47 -21.55 -20.73 -12.56
C VAL A 47 -22.76 -20.41 -13.45
N PHE A 48 -23.40 -21.44 -14.01
CA PHE A 48 -24.62 -21.32 -14.83
C PHE A 48 -25.91 -21.70 -14.07
N GLY A 49 -25.80 -22.04 -12.79
CA GLY A 49 -26.95 -22.37 -11.96
C GLY A 49 -27.59 -21.13 -11.33
N ASP A 50 -28.62 -21.40 -10.53
CA ASP A 50 -29.27 -20.39 -9.69
C ASP A 50 -28.59 -20.33 -8.32
N GLY A 51 -28.36 -19.12 -7.79
CA GLY A 51 -27.78 -18.90 -6.47
C GLY A 51 -26.45 -18.14 -6.47
N GLU A 52 -25.83 -18.00 -5.29
CA GLU A 52 -24.72 -17.05 -5.05
C GLU A 52 -23.45 -17.35 -5.87
N ALA A 53 -23.26 -18.61 -6.30
CA ALA A 53 -22.12 -19.05 -7.11
C ALA A 53 -22.22 -18.67 -8.61
N ALA A 54 -23.37 -18.14 -9.05
CA ALA A 54 -23.61 -17.82 -10.45
C ALA A 54 -22.67 -16.73 -11.00
N ASN A 55 -22.49 -16.73 -12.32
CA ASN A 55 -21.70 -15.72 -13.02
C ASN A 55 -22.35 -14.32 -12.99
N GLY A 56 -21.60 -13.30 -13.42
CA GLY A 56 -22.06 -11.92 -13.36
C GLY A 56 -23.32 -11.64 -14.18
N VAL A 57 -23.48 -12.31 -15.32
CA VAL A 57 -24.67 -12.16 -16.18
C VAL A 57 -25.89 -12.80 -15.53
N MET A 58 -25.76 -14.00 -14.99
CA MET A 58 -26.84 -14.72 -14.30
C MET A 58 -27.27 -13.96 -13.04
N GLN A 59 -26.31 -13.43 -12.27
CA GLN A 59 -26.58 -12.58 -11.12
C GLN A 59 -27.36 -11.31 -11.50
N ALA A 60 -27.00 -10.67 -12.62
CA ALA A 60 -27.66 -9.47 -13.10
C ALA A 60 -29.06 -9.73 -13.68
N ALA A 61 -29.24 -10.85 -14.39
CA ALA A 61 -30.46 -11.16 -15.13
C ALA A 61 -31.53 -11.86 -14.27
N PHE A 62 -31.12 -12.81 -13.41
CA PHE A 62 -32.05 -13.67 -12.69
C PHE A 62 -32.14 -13.37 -11.19
N GLN A 63 -31.11 -12.75 -10.60
CA GLN A 63 -31.06 -12.45 -9.15
C GLN A 63 -31.30 -10.98 -8.80
N GLY A 64 -31.80 -10.19 -9.75
CA GLY A 64 -32.21 -8.80 -9.49
C GLY A 64 -31.05 -7.82 -9.22
N ARG A 65 -29.80 -8.21 -9.47
CA ARG A 65 -28.61 -7.39 -9.21
C ARG A 65 -28.27 -6.48 -10.39
N SER A 66 -29.17 -5.55 -10.69
CA SER A 66 -29.13 -4.73 -11.91
C SER A 66 -27.88 -3.84 -12.04
N TRP A 67 -27.23 -3.47 -10.94
CA TRP A 67 -26.02 -2.64 -10.97
C TRP A 67 -24.84 -3.31 -11.69
N LEU A 68 -24.82 -4.63 -11.82
CA LEU A 68 -23.79 -5.37 -12.57
C LEU A 68 -23.83 -5.08 -14.08
N TRP A 69 -24.97 -4.61 -14.60
CA TRP A 69 -25.08 -4.20 -16.00
C TRP A 69 -24.19 -3.01 -16.35
N ILE A 70 -23.81 -2.17 -15.37
CA ILE A 70 -22.95 -1.00 -15.62
C ILE A 70 -21.58 -1.43 -16.12
N GLY A 71 -21.00 -2.48 -15.51
CA GLY A 71 -19.71 -2.99 -15.93
C GLY A 71 -19.77 -3.72 -17.27
N LEU A 72 -20.84 -4.48 -17.54
CA LEU A 72 -21.04 -5.13 -18.83
C LEU A 72 -21.26 -4.11 -19.95
N PHE A 73 -22.07 -3.08 -19.71
CA PHE A 73 -22.25 -1.96 -20.63
C PHE A 73 -20.92 -1.24 -20.90
N GLY A 74 -20.09 -1.03 -19.86
CA GLY A 74 -18.74 -0.51 -20.01
C GLY A 74 -17.88 -1.36 -20.96
N LEU A 75 -17.90 -2.69 -20.80
CA LEU A 75 -17.21 -3.62 -21.72
C LEU A 75 -17.76 -3.56 -23.15
N LEU A 76 -19.07 -3.42 -23.32
CA LEU A 76 -19.70 -3.26 -24.64
C LEU A 76 -19.27 -1.95 -25.33
N VAL A 77 -19.22 -0.84 -24.58
CA VAL A 77 -18.70 0.44 -25.09
C VAL A 77 -17.22 0.31 -25.49
N CYS A 78 -16.41 -0.37 -24.69
CA CYS A 78 -15.03 -0.69 -25.05
C CYS A 78 -14.94 -1.56 -26.32
N ALA A 79 -15.84 -2.55 -26.46
CA ALA A 79 -15.92 -3.39 -27.64
C ALA A 79 -16.25 -2.59 -28.90
N LEU A 80 -17.24 -1.68 -28.83
CA LEU A 80 -17.53 -0.74 -29.93
C LEU A 80 -16.30 0.13 -30.26
N GLY A 81 -15.60 0.62 -29.25
CA GLY A 81 -14.34 1.36 -29.43
C GLY A 81 -13.21 0.53 -30.06
N ALA A 82 -13.16 -0.78 -29.83
CA ALA A 82 -12.13 -1.66 -30.37
C ALA A 82 -12.23 -1.86 -31.90
N TRP A 83 -13.41 -1.62 -32.48
CA TRP A 83 -13.63 -1.65 -33.94
C TRP A 83 -13.13 -0.38 -34.65
N LEU A 84 -12.97 0.71 -33.92
CA LEU A 84 -12.41 1.95 -34.47
C LEU A 84 -10.91 1.82 -34.76
N ARG A 85 -10.42 2.64 -35.70
CA ARG A 85 -8.99 2.75 -35.99
C ARG A 85 -8.22 3.25 -34.75
N PRO A 86 -7.00 2.74 -34.48
CA PRO A 86 -6.18 3.23 -33.39
C PRO A 86 -5.93 4.74 -33.48
N GLY A 87 -6.45 5.47 -32.51
CA GLY A 87 -6.37 6.93 -32.42
C GLY A 87 -7.21 7.50 -31.27
N PRO A 88 -7.34 8.83 -31.18
CA PRO A 88 -8.01 9.51 -30.06
C PRO A 88 -9.48 9.12 -29.90
N SER A 89 -10.20 8.88 -31.00
CA SER A 89 -11.62 8.47 -30.95
C SER A 89 -11.81 7.09 -30.31
N GLN A 90 -10.95 6.12 -30.66
CA GLN A 90 -10.90 4.83 -29.96
C GLN A 90 -10.53 5.05 -28.49
N GLY A 91 -9.56 5.92 -28.21
CA GLY A 91 -9.13 6.23 -26.84
C GLY A 91 -10.25 6.74 -25.95
N ARG A 92 -11.08 7.68 -26.44
CA ARG A 92 -12.23 8.21 -25.70
C ARG A 92 -13.25 7.13 -25.35
N LEU A 93 -13.62 6.27 -26.31
CA LEU A 93 -14.58 5.19 -26.04
C LEU A 93 -14.03 4.16 -25.04
N LEU A 94 -12.74 3.81 -25.16
CA LEU A 94 -12.09 2.92 -24.20
C LEU A 94 -12.03 3.53 -22.79
N LEU A 95 -11.73 4.82 -22.68
CA LEU A 95 -11.71 5.51 -21.39
C LEU A 95 -13.10 5.64 -20.78
N ILE A 96 -14.11 6.01 -21.58
CA ILE A 96 -15.49 6.14 -21.09
C ILE A 96 -16.03 4.77 -20.68
N GLY A 97 -15.94 3.76 -21.56
CA GLY A 97 -16.43 2.42 -21.25
C GLY A 97 -15.70 1.77 -20.08
N GLY A 98 -14.36 1.80 -20.11
CA GLY A 98 -13.52 1.22 -19.06
C GLY A 98 -13.67 1.95 -17.74
N GLY A 99 -13.68 3.28 -17.77
CA GLY A 99 -13.82 4.14 -16.59
C GLY A 99 -15.20 4.04 -15.96
N VAL A 100 -16.28 4.19 -16.73
CA VAL A 100 -17.66 4.06 -16.22
C VAL A 100 -17.90 2.65 -15.70
N GLY A 101 -17.45 1.62 -16.42
CA GLY A 101 -17.60 0.24 -15.97
C GLY A 101 -16.82 -0.04 -14.68
N ALA A 102 -15.55 0.36 -14.60
CA ALA A 102 -14.71 0.15 -13.41
C ALA A 102 -15.24 0.91 -12.20
N ILE A 103 -15.58 2.20 -12.36
CA ILE A 103 -16.13 3.04 -11.29
C ILE A 103 -17.49 2.52 -10.85
N GLY A 104 -18.37 2.15 -11.79
CA GLY A 104 -19.70 1.63 -11.46
C GLY A 104 -19.65 0.34 -10.65
N LEU A 105 -18.80 -0.62 -11.06
CA LEU A 105 -18.60 -1.85 -10.31
C LEU A 105 -17.92 -1.61 -8.96
N ALA A 106 -16.94 -0.71 -8.88
CA ALA A 106 -16.28 -0.35 -7.63
C ALA A 106 -17.28 0.29 -6.66
N LEU A 107 -18.07 1.27 -7.11
CA LEU A 107 -19.12 1.89 -6.31
C LEU A 107 -20.14 0.86 -5.84
N GLY A 108 -20.60 -0.03 -6.72
CA GLY A 108 -21.49 -1.13 -6.33
C GLY A 108 -20.87 -2.03 -5.24
N GLY A 109 -19.59 -2.39 -5.39
CA GLY A 109 -18.86 -3.20 -4.41
C GLY A 109 -18.62 -2.54 -3.06
N PHE A 110 -18.51 -1.21 -3.00
CA PHE A 110 -18.27 -0.47 -1.76
C PHE A 110 -19.54 0.05 -1.09
N LEU A 111 -20.57 0.38 -1.88
CA LEU A 111 -21.82 0.96 -1.38
C LEU A 111 -22.83 -0.11 -0.96
N ILE A 112 -22.83 -1.26 -1.64
CA ILE A 112 -23.74 -2.38 -1.36
C ILE A 112 -22.96 -3.45 -0.61
N GLY A 113 -23.28 -3.63 0.68
CA GLY A 113 -22.69 -4.63 1.55
C GLY A 113 -23.57 -5.87 1.72
N ALA A 114 -23.08 -6.81 2.52
CA ALA A 114 -23.76 -8.09 2.78
C ALA A 114 -25.06 -7.93 3.60
N ARG A 115 -25.23 -6.80 4.29
CA ARG A 115 -26.41 -6.48 5.13
C ARG A 115 -27.20 -5.28 4.61
N GLY A 116 -26.97 -4.85 3.36
CA GLY A 116 -27.59 -3.66 2.77
C GLY A 116 -26.58 -2.54 2.53
N TRP A 117 -27.02 -1.28 2.57
CA TRP A 117 -26.17 -0.13 2.28
C TRP A 117 -25.02 0.01 3.31
N THR A 118 -23.80 0.22 2.82
CA THR A 118 -22.64 0.49 3.68
C THR A 118 -22.73 1.86 4.35
N LEU A 119 -23.41 2.82 3.72
CA LEU A 119 -23.61 4.17 4.24
C LEU A 119 -25.02 4.30 4.83
N ALA A 120 -25.10 4.65 6.12
CA ALA A 120 -26.37 4.87 6.80
C ALA A 120 -27.25 5.94 6.13
N LEU A 121 -26.62 6.96 5.51
CA LEU A 121 -27.33 7.99 4.75
C LEU A 121 -28.09 7.41 3.55
N LEU A 122 -27.50 6.45 2.84
CA LEU A 122 -28.14 5.81 1.68
C LEU A 122 -29.32 4.96 2.12
N GLN A 123 -29.19 4.24 3.23
CA GLN A 123 -30.32 3.48 3.80
C GLN A 123 -31.46 4.41 4.22
N ALA A 124 -31.16 5.57 4.81
CA ALA A 124 -32.17 6.54 5.21
C ALA A 124 -32.90 7.20 4.00
N GLN A 125 -32.20 7.41 2.88
CA GLN A 125 -32.76 8.08 1.70
C GLN A 125 -33.40 7.13 0.68
N LEU A 126 -32.80 5.96 0.46
CA LEU A 126 -33.19 5.01 -0.59
C LEU A 126 -33.96 3.80 -0.04
N GLY A 127 -34.07 3.68 1.29
CA GLY A 127 -34.70 2.54 1.96
C GLY A 127 -33.82 1.29 1.99
N GLU A 128 -34.41 0.17 2.39
CA GLU A 128 -33.73 -1.12 2.44
C GLU A 128 -33.51 -1.69 1.03
N LEU A 129 -32.31 -2.22 0.78
CA LEU A 129 -31.99 -2.90 -0.46
C LEU A 129 -32.72 -4.26 -0.50
N PRO A 130 -33.41 -4.59 -1.60
CA PRO A 130 -34.08 -5.89 -1.74
C PRO A 130 -33.09 -7.05 -1.89
N VAL A 131 -31.88 -6.79 -2.40
CA VAL A 131 -30.85 -7.80 -2.62
C VAL A 131 -29.49 -7.26 -2.19
N ASN A 132 -28.80 -8.00 -1.33
CA ASN A 132 -27.50 -7.61 -0.77
C ASN A 132 -26.35 -8.12 -1.63
N GLN A 133 -25.15 -7.56 -1.45
CA GLN A 133 -23.94 -7.93 -2.18
C GLN A 133 -22.87 -8.51 -1.26
N PHE A 134 -22.36 -9.68 -1.63
CA PHE A 134 -21.19 -10.30 -1.00
C PHE A 134 -19.89 -9.76 -1.61
N GLY A 135 -18.75 -10.17 -1.05
CA GLY A 135 -17.44 -9.79 -1.57
C GLY A 135 -17.30 -10.13 -3.06
N ILE A 136 -16.60 -9.30 -3.81
CA ILE A 136 -16.35 -9.54 -5.24
C ILE A 136 -15.45 -10.78 -5.39
N GLY A 137 -15.92 -11.77 -6.16
CA GLY A 137 -15.23 -13.01 -6.44
C GLY A 137 -14.28 -12.94 -7.65
N ALA A 138 -13.87 -14.11 -8.13
CA ALA A 138 -12.90 -14.23 -9.23
C ALA A 138 -13.40 -13.55 -10.52
N GLY A 139 -14.69 -13.70 -10.86
CA GLY A 139 -15.28 -13.11 -12.06
C GLY A 139 -15.24 -11.58 -12.03
N GLY A 140 -15.69 -10.98 -10.92
CA GLY A 140 -15.65 -9.53 -10.77
C GLY A 140 -14.23 -8.96 -10.67
N PHE A 141 -13.27 -9.69 -10.09
CA PHE A 141 -11.86 -9.30 -10.09
C PHE A 141 -11.28 -9.23 -11.51
N VAL A 142 -11.52 -10.24 -12.34
CA VAL A 142 -11.06 -10.27 -13.74
C VAL A 142 -11.74 -9.16 -14.55
N ALA A 143 -13.05 -8.98 -14.38
CA ALA A 143 -13.81 -7.93 -15.06
C ALA A 143 -13.34 -6.51 -14.69
N LEU A 144 -13.15 -6.23 -13.40
CA LEU A 144 -12.62 -4.95 -12.91
C LEU A 144 -11.22 -4.69 -13.43
N SER A 145 -10.33 -5.68 -13.37
CA SER A 145 -8.95 -5.56 -13.87
C SER A 145 -8.93 -5.25 -15.37
N ALA A 146 -9.77 -5.93 -16.15
CA ALA A 146 -9.93 -5.67 -17.58
C ALA A 146 -10.44 -4.26 -17.87
N LEU A 147 -11.48 -3.80 -17.16
CA LEU A 147 -12.05 -2.45 -17.32
C LEU A 147 -11.04 -1.35 -16.97
N VAL A 148 -10.26 -1.52 -15.89
CA VAL A 148 -9.18 -0.59 -15.50
C VAL A 148 -8.09 -0.54 -16.57
N LEU A 149 -7.66 -1.69 -17.11
CA LEU A 149 -6.67 -1.73 -18.19
C LEU A 149 -7.21 -1.10 -19.48
N LEU A 150 -8.48 -1.32 -19.82
CA LEU A 150 -9.12 -0.69 -20.97
C LEU A 150 -9.19 0.84 -20.82
N ALA A 151 -9.49 1.34 -19.61
CA ALA A 151 -9.44 2.77 -19.32
C ALA A 151 -8.02 3.34 -19.48
N ALA A 152 -7.01 2.62 -18.98
CA ALA A 152 -5.60 2.98 -19.14
C ALA A 152 -5.14 3.00 -20.60
N PHE A 153 -5.57 2.02 -21.39
CA PHE A 153 -5.34 1.99 -22.83
C PHE A 153 -6.04 3.15 -23.54
N GLY A 154 -7.23 3.53 -23.07
CA GLY A 154 -7.93 4.73 -23.52
C GLY A 154 -7.09 6.00 -23.37
N LEU A 155 -6.52 6.21 -22.17
CA LEU A 155 -5.60 7.31 -21.88
C LEU A 155 -4.37 7.32 -22.80
N ALA A 156 -3.71 6.18 -22.96
CA ALA A 156 -2.57 6.06 -23.87
C ALA A 156 -2.95 6.44 -25.32
N ARG A 157 -4.10 5.97 -25.82
CA ARG A 157 -4.58 6.28 -27.18
C ARG A 157 -4.95 7.75 -27.39
N MET A 158 -5.17 8.52 -26.33
CA MET A 158 -5.38 9.97 -26.38
C MET A 158 -4.08 10.78 -26.32
N GLY A 159 -2.91 10.13 -26.21
CA GLY A 159 -1.60 10.78 -26.22
C GLY A 159 -0.90 10.89 -24.86
N PHE A 160 -1.56 10.45 -23.77
CA PHE A 160 -0.89 10.33 -22.47
C PHE A 160 0.14 9.19 -22.49
N PHE A 161 1.11 9.22 -21.57
CA PHE A 161 2.18 8.20 -21.46
C PHE A 161 2.93 7.93 -22.78
N LYS A 162 3.09 8.96 -23.62
CA LYS A 162 3.69 8.85 -24.97
C LYS A 162 2.98 7.84 -25.90
N GLY A 163 1.73 7.48 -25.60
CA GLY A 163 0.98 6.49 -26.35
C GLY A 163 1.29 5.03 -26.02
N ASP A 164 2.11 4.76 -25.00
CA ASP A 164 2.49 3.42 -24.60
C ASP A 164 1.40 2.76 -23.74
N LEU A 165 0.83 1.67 -24.24
CA LEU A 165 -0.23 0.91 -23.58
C LEU A 165 0.26 0.21 -22.31
N PHE A 166 1.49 -0.30 -22.32
CA PHE A 166 2.06 -1.04 -21.19
C PHE A 166 2.36 -0.08 -20.04
N VAL A 167 3.01 1.05 -20.33
CA VAL A 167 3.33 2.07 -19.31
C VAL A 167 2.04 2.64 -18.72
N ALA A 168 1.06 3.00 -19.54
CA ALA A 168 -0.24 3.47 -19.05
C ALA A 168 -0.95 2.41 -18.18
N GLY A 169 -0.96 1.15 -18.63
CA GLY A 169 -1.55 0.04 -17.89
C GLY A 169 -0.87 -0.17 -16.54
N ALA A 170 0.46 -0.20 -16.49
CA ALA A 170 1.23 -0.39 -15.27
C ALA A 170 1.02 0.75 -14.26
N VAL A 171 1.06 2.00 -14.72
CA VAL A 171 0.86 3.17 -13.86
C VAL A 171 -0.55 3.22 -13.29
N ILE A 172 -1.58 3.04 -14.13
CA ILE A 172 -2.97 3.09 -13.69
C ILE A 172 -3.31 1.90 -12.79
N ALA A 173 -2.88 0.67 -13.13
CA ALA A 173 -3.11 -0.49 -12.28
C ALA A 173 -2.44 -0.34 -10.91
N SER A 174 -1.17 0.13 -10.88
CA SER A 174 -0.47 0.41 -9.63
C SER A 174 -1.17 1.49 -8.82
N GLY A 175 -1.62 2.58 -9.47
CA GLY A 175 -2.39 3.64 -8.84
C GLY A 175 -3.70 3.16 -8.21
N VAL A 176 -4.45 2.30 -8.91
CA VAL A 176 -5.67 1.68 -8.39
C VAL A 176 -5.37 0.76 -7.20
N LEU A 177 -4.31 -0.05 -7.26
CA LEU A 177 -3.89 -0.90 -6.14
C LEU A 177 -3.47 -0.08 -4.91
N LEU A 178 -2.69 0.98 -5.09
CA LEU A 178 -2.31 1.91 -4.02
C LEU A 178 -3.56 2.59 -3.42
N ALA A 179 -4.51 3.01 -4.26
CA ALA A 179 -5.75 3.61 -3.80
C ALA A 179 -6.60 2.61 -2.98
N LEU A 180 -6.71 1.36 -3.45
CA LEU A 180 -7.54 0.32 -2.84
C LEU A 180 -6.95 -0.23 -1.53
N PHE A 181 -5.65 -0.53 -1.51
CA PHE A 181 -5.02 -1.24 -0.40
C PHE A 181 -4.30 -0.32 0.59
N ILE A 182 -4.03 0.93 0.23
CA ILE A 182 -3.36 1.89 1.12
C ILE A 182 -4.28 3.08 1.39
N ALA A 183 -4.68 3.82 0.35
CA ALA A 183 -5.41 5.08 0.56
C ALA A 183 -6.79 4.85 1.19
N TYR A 184 -7.54 3.83 0.74
CA TYR A 184 -8.87 3.51 1.27
C TYR A 184 -8.86 3.11 2.76
N PRO A 185 -8.08 2.10 3.22
CA PRO A 185 -8.07 1.74 4.64
C PRO A 185 -7.53 2.85 5.53
N VAL A 186 -6.50 3.59 5.08
CA VAL A 186 -6.02 4.78 5.81
C VAL A 186 -7.10 5.85 5.90
N GLY A 187 -7.79 6.14 4.80
CA GLY A 187 -8.90 7.10 4.78
C GLY A 187 -10.05 6.68 5.69
N LYS A 188 -10.41 5.39 5.71
CA LYS A 188 -11.42 4.84 6.63
C LYS A 188 -11.00 4.97 8.10
N ALA A 189 -9.74 4.68 8.41
CA ALA A 189 -9.21 4.84 9.76
C ALA A 189 -9.23 6.32 10.21
N LEU A 190 -8.84 7.24 9.32
CA LEU A 190 -8.88 8.68 9.58
C LEU A 190 -10.31 9.21 9.71
N ALA A 191 -11.25 8.74 8.88
CA ALA A 191 -12.66 9.11 8.98
C ALA A 191 -13.27 8.67 10.33
N GLY A 192 -12.83 7.53 10.88
CA GLY A 192 -13.22 7.07 12.21
C GLY A 192 -12.91 8.07 13.33
N ALA A 193 -11.90 8.94 13.15
CA ALA A 193 -11.56 9.97 14.11
C ALA A 193 -12.68 11.02 14.31
N PHE A 194 -13.55 11.19 13.32
CA PHE A 194 -14.68 12.15 13.32
C PHE A 194 -16.01 11.52 13.72
N ILE A 195 -16.06 10.20 13.96
CA ILE A 195 -17.30 9.49 14.30
C ILE A 195 -17.39 9.34 15.81
N ASP A 196 -18.52 9.77 16.38
CA ASP A 196 -18.84 9.66 17.81
C ASP A 196 -19.36 8.24 18.17
N GLU A 197 -19.51 7.94 19.47
CA GLU A 197 -20.01 6.65 19.97
C GLU A 197 -21.41 6.29 19.43
N ARG A 198 -22.19 7.31 19.07
CA ARG A 198 -23.53 7.19 18.47
C ARG A 198 -23.52 7.07 16.93
N GLY A 199 -22.34 7.02 16.31
CA GLY A 199 -22.18 6.92 14.85
C GLY A 199 -22.36 8.24 14.08
N GLY A 200 -22.55 9.36 14.77
CA GLY A 200 -22.68 10.70 14.16
C GLY A 200 -21.33 11.36 13.85
N TRP A 201 -21.30 12.26 12.87
CA TRP A 201 -20.15 13.12 12.61
C TRP A 201 -20.02 14.19 13.70
N SER A 202 -18.88 14.25 14.38
CA SER A 202 -18.62 15.19 15.47
C SER A 202 -17.19 15.72 15.42
N LEU A 203 -17.07 17.03 15.16
CA LEU A 203 -15.78 17.73 15.24
C LEU A 203 -15.29 17.86 16.69
N ALA A 204 -16.23 17.91 17.65
CA ALA A 204 -15.91 17.94 19.08
C ALA A 204 -15.26 16.62 19.53
N ALA A 205 -15.74 15.47 19.05
CA ALA A 205 -15.14 14.17 19.33
C ALA A 205 -13.69 14.09 18.80
N PHE A 206 -13.45 14.61 17.60
CA PHE A 206 -12.11 14.73 17.04
C PHE A 206 -11.20 15.62 17.91
N ALA A 207 -11.66 16.81 18.28
CA ALA A 207 -10.91 17.74 19.12
C ALA A 207 -10.60 17.15 20.51
N ALA A 208 -11.58 16.48 21.13
CA ALA A 208 -11.40 15.82 22.42
C ALA A 208 -10.35 14.69 22.35
N ARG A 209 -10.35 13.89 21.28
CA ARG A 209 -9.37 12.80 21.08
C ARG A 209 -7.95 13.32 20.91
N ILE A 210 -7.77 14.34 20.06
CA ILE A 210 -6.46 14.93 19.81
C ILE A 210 -5.96 15.72 21.02
N GLY A 211 -6.82 16.54 21.62
CA GLY A 211 -6.47 17.43 22.73
C GLY A 211 -6.33 16.74 24.09
N THR A 212 -6.27 15.41 24.15
CA THR A 212 -6.12 14.69 25.43
C THR A 212 -4.77 14.97 26.07
N GLU A 213 -4.78 15.11 27.40
CA GLU A 213 -3.56 15.25 28.21
C GLU A 213 -2.61 14.06 28.05
N ARG A 214 -3.14 12.87 27.72
CA ARG A 214 -2.31 11.70 27.39
C ARG A 214 -1.40 11.92 26.18
N VAL A 215 -1.84 12.71 25.20
CA VAL A 215 -1.07 12.99 23.97
C VAL A 215 -0.10 14.15 24.21
N TRP A 216 -0.59 15.27 24.75
CA TRP A 216 0.15 16.54 24.81
C TRP A 216 0.65 16.95 26.20
N GLY A 217 0.23 16.24 27.24
CA GLY A 217 0.51 16.60 28.63
C GLY A 217 2.01 16.70 28.91
N LEU A 218 2.40 17.73 29.66
CA LEU A 218 3.77 17.99 30.07
C LEU A 218 4.01 17.62 31.54
N GLY A 219 3.25 16.66 32.06
CA GLY A 219 3.30 16.24 33.46
C GLY A 219 4.69 15.85 33.95
N CYS A 220 5.59 15.42 33.06
CA CYS A 220 7.00 15.17 33.39
C CYS A 220 7.79 16.38 33.88
N LEU A 221 7.40 17.60 33.50
CA LEU A 221 8.08 18.84 33.93
C LEU A 221 7.54 19.35 35.27
N SER A 222 6.33 18.97 35.64
CA SER A 222 5.63 19.42 36.86
C SER A 222 5.62 18.38 37.98
N GLY A 223 6.48 17.35 37.93
CA GLY A 223 6.63 16.33 38.97
C GLY A 223 5.87 15.02 38.73
N GLY A 224 5.22 14.85 37.58
CA GLY A 224 4.61 13.61 37.13
C GLY A 224 5.63 12.62 36.54
N VAL A 225 5.23 11.34 36.45
CA VAL A 225 6.12 10.23 36.07
C VAL A 225 6.43 10.18 34.57
N ARG A 226 5.59 10.77 33.69
CA ARG A 226 5.71 10.65 32.22
C ARG A 226 5.21 11.89 31.47
N CYS A 227 5.88 12.24 30.38
CA CYS A 227 5.34 13.19 29.40
C CYS A 227 4.27 12.50 28.53
N GLY A 228 3.45 13.30 27.84
CA GLY A 228 2.52 12.85 26.83
C GLY A 228 3.20 12.09 25.69
N VAL A 229 2.43 11.25 25.00
CA VAL A 229 2.95 10.37 23.94
C VAL A 229 3.62 11.16 22.82
N ALA A 230 3.09 12.33 22.45
CA ALA A 230 3.67 13.15 21.39
C ALA A 230 5.11 13.58 21.70
N TRP A 231 5.38 14.04 22.92
CA TRP A 231 6.71 14.48 23.34
C TRP A 231 7.70 13.32 23.46
N ASN A 232 7.27 12.19 24.01
CA ASN A 232 8.13 11.00 24.09
C ASN A 232 8.50 10.49 22.69
N THR A 233 7.54 10.45 21.76
CA THR A 233 7.79 10.02 20.38
C THR A 233 8.67 11.02 19.65
N LEU A 234 8.49 12.33 19.83
CA LEU A 234 9.35 13.35 19.24
C LEU A 234 10.79 13.25 19.74
N ALA A 235 10.97 13.14 21.06
CA ALA A 235 12.30 12.98 21.66
C ALA A 235 12.98 11.70 21.16
N LEU A 236 12.26 10.58 21.13
CA LEU A 236 12.77 9.32 20.58
C LEU A 236 13.14 9.46 19.09
N ALA A 237 12.29 10.08 18.28
CA ALA A 237 12.54 10.27 16.85
C ALA A 237 13.79 11.11 16.61
N LEU A 238 13.98 12.20 17.36
CA LEU A 238 15.16 13.06 17.26
C LEU A 238 16.44 12.30 17.68
N LEU A 239 16.40 11.60 18.82
CA LEU A 239 17.55 10.82 19.31
C LEU A 239 17.91 9.69 18.35
N THR A 240 16.93 8.97 17.83
CA THR A 240 17.13 7.90 16.85
C THR A 240 17.65 8.46 15.52
N ALA A 241 17.05 9.52 14.99
CA ALA A 241 17.49 10.10 13.71
C ALA A 241 18.93 10.62 13.81
N THR A 242 19.25 11.39 14.85
CA THR A 242 20.60 11.91 15.06
C THR A 242 21.61 10.79 15.31
N GLY A 243 21.28 9.82 16.17
CA GLY A 243 22.15 8.68 16.49
C GLY A 243 22.43 7.78 15.28
N THR A 244 21.40 7.38 14.53
CA THR A 244 21.55 6.55 13.32
C THR A 244 22.31 7.28 12.22
N THR A 245 22.08 8.58 12.05
CA THR A 245 22.80 9.40 11.06
C THR A 245 24.27 9.50 11.44
N CYS A 246 24.57 9.79 12.71
CA CYS A 246 25.94 9.87 13.21
C CYS A 246 26.66 8.53 13.02
N LEU A 247 26.10 7.43 13.54
CA LEU A 247 26.69 6.09 13.43
C LEU A 247 26.81 5.64 11.96
N GLY A 248 25.77 5.86 11.16
CA GLY A 248 25.77 5.52 9.73
C GLY A 248 26.82 6.30 8.94
N THR A 249 27.01 7.59 9.26
CA THR A 249 28.06 8.42 8.65
C THR A 249 29.46 7.94 9.05
N LEU A 250 29.69 7.66 10.33
CA LEU A 250 30.97 7.12 10.81
C LEU A 250 31.31 5.79 10.12
N MET A 251 30.34 4.89 10.02
CA MET A 251 30.50 3.62 9.31
C MET A 251 30.75 3.83 7.82
N ALA A 252 30.07 4.79 7.17
CA ALA A 252 30.24 5.10 5.75
C ALA A 252 31.65 5.62 5.46
N LEU A 253 32.12 6.58 6.24
CA LEU A 253 33.48 7.11 6.15
C LEU A 253 34.52 6.01 6.38
N MET A 254 34.32 5.16 7.40
CA MET A 254 35.22 4.05 7.69
C MET A 254 35.24 2.99 6.57
N ALA A 255 34.11 2.74 5.92
CA ALA A 255 34.01 1.77 4.83
C ALA A 255 34.59 2.28 3.50
N GLU A 256 34.53 3.59 3.22
CA GLU A 256 34.99 4.16 1.95
C GLU A 256 36.39 4.81 2.03
N ARG A 257 36.76 5.37 3.18
CA ARG A 257 38.05 6.06 3.40
C ARG A 257 38.95 5.36 4.43
N GLY A 258 38.43 4.42 5.21
CA GLY A 258 39.21 3.67 6.20
C GLY A 258 40.10 2.59 5.57
N SER A 259 40.93 1.94 6.40
CA SER A 259 41.85 0.90 5.95
C SER A 259 41.14 -0.34 5.39
N ARG A 260 41.74 -0.95 4.36
CA ARG A 260 41.17 -2.09 3.61
C ARG A 260 40.76 -3.29 4.48
N ARG A 261 41.35 -3.44 5.68
CA ARG A 261 41.02 -4.50 6.65
C ARG A 261 39.60 -4.39 7.22
N TRP A 262 39.05 -3.18 7.33
CA TRP A 262 37.74 -2.93 7.93
C TRP A 262 36.61 -2.84 6.91
N GLN A 263 36.92 -2.52 5.65
CA GLN A 263 35.94 -2.27 4.59
C GLN A 263 35.04 -3.49 4.29
N GLY A 264 35.63 -4.69 4.23
CA GLY A 264 34.91 -5.93 3.96
C GLY A 264 33.96 -6.33 5.10
N PRO A 265 34.47 -6.55 6.33
CA PRO A 265 33.65 -6.93 7.47
C PRO A 265 32.54 -5.92 7.79
N LEU A 266 32.83 -4.62 7.75
CA LEU A 266 31.82 -3.59 8.01
C LEU A 266 30.68 -3.64 7.00
N ARG A 267 30.96 -3.88 5.72
CA ARG A 267 29.92 -3.97 4.69
C ARG A 267 28.97 -5.15 4.93
N VAL A 268 29.49 -6.29 5.39
CA VAL A 268 28.66 -7.47 5.70
C VAL A 268 27.90 -7.26 7.00
N LEU A 269 28.60 -6.88 8.08
CA LEU A 269 28.00 -6.69 9.41
C LEU A 269 26.93 -5.60 9.41
N ALA A 270 27.13 -4.52 8.65
CA ALA A 270 26.16 -3.45 8.53
C ALA A 270 24.86 -3.90 7.88
N LEU A 271 24.85 -4.92 7.00
CA LEU A 271 23.65 -5.36 6.29
C LEU A 271 22.86 -6.43 7.03
N LEU A 272 23.48 -7.12 8.01
CA LEU A 272 22.83 -8.19 8.77
C LEU A 272 21.50 -7.76 9.43
N PRO A 273 21.39 -6.58 10.08
CA PRO A 273 20.16 -6.23 10.79
C PRO A 273 18.96 -5.96 9.87
N ILE A 274 19.20 -5.68 8.57
CA ILE A 274 18.14 -5.43 7.59
C ILE A 274 17.44 -6.74 7.20
N ILE A 275 18.20 -7.83 7.14
CA ILE A 275 17.68 -9.15 6.74
C ILE A 275 16.94 -9.79 7.92
N THR A 276 17.38 -9.54 9.15
CA THR A 276 16.73 -10.08 10.34
C THR A 276 15.38 -9.42 10.57
N PRO A 277 14.29 -10.19 10.75
CA PRO A 277 12.99 -9.62 11.08
C PRO A 277 13.09 -8.75 12.34
N PRO A 278 12.41 -7.58 12.38
CA PRO A 278 12.53 -6.64 13.50
C PRO A 278 12.11 -7.25 14.84
N PHE A 279 11.18 -8.22 14.80
CA PHE A 279 10.76 -8.96 15.98
C PHE A 279 11.90 -9.80 16.60
N VAL A 280 12.71 -10.46 15.77
CA VAL A 280 13.83 -11.29 16.23
C VAL A 280 14.88 -10.44 16.91
N VAL A 281 15.19 -9.28 16.33
CA VAL A 281 16.12 -8.29 16.92
C VAL A 281 15.61 -7.82 18.28
N GLY A 282 14.33 -7.47 18.38
CA GLY A 282 13.72 -7.03 19.63
C GLY A 282 13.79 -8.08 20.74
N LEU A 283 13.43 -9.34 20.42
CA LEU A 283 13.54 -10.44 21.37
C LEU A 283 15.00 -10.71 21.79
N GLY A 284 15.94 -10.70 20.83
CA GLY A 284 17.36 -10.89 21.11
C GLY A 284 17.89 -9.84 22.09
N LEU A 285 17.53 -8.57 21.89
CA LEU A 285 17.91 -7.50 22.80
C LEU A 285 17.24 -7.62 24.17
N ILE A 286 16.00 -8.08 24.25
CA ILE A 286 15.31 -8.35 25.54
C ILE A 286 15.98 -9.52 26.28
N LEU A 287 16.40 -10.57 25.59
CA LEU A 287 17.12 -11.69 26.20
C LEU A 287 18.53 -11.31 26.64
N LEU A 288 19.14 -10.30 26.02
CA LEU A 288 20.46 -9.81 26.39
C LEU A 288 20.41 -8.78 27.53
N PHE A 289 19.53 -7.78 27.43
CA PHE A 289 19.48 -6.59 28.29
C PHE A 289 18.20 -6.47 29.15
N GLY A 290 17.22 -7.35 28.99
CA GLY A 290 16.03 -7.38 29.84
C GLY A 290 16.35 -7.74 31.28
N ARG A 291 15.36 -7.68 32.18
CA ARG A 291 15.57 -7.89 33.63
C ARG A 291 16.28 -9.20 33.95
N ALA A 292 15.91 -10.30 33.30
CA ALA A 292 16.57 -11.60 33.43
C ALA A 292 17.59 -11.86 32.30
N GLY A 293 18.05 -10.81 31.63
CA GLY A 293 18.96 -10.92 30.50
C GLY A 293 20.39 -11.20 30.93
N VAL A 294 21.17 -11.79 30.03
CA VAL A 294 22.56 -12.21 30.30
C VAL A 294 23.41 -11.06 30.85
N VAL A 295 23.27 -9.86 30.31
CA VAL A 295 24.08 -8.70 30.74
C VAL A 295 23.74 -8.29 32.17
N ASN A 296 22.46 -8.24 32.53
CA ASN A 296 22.08 -7.85 33.90
C ASN A 296 22.46 -8.92 34.93
N GLN A 297 22.38 -10.21 34.57
CA GLN A 297 22.85 -11.30 35.44
C GLN A 297 24.37 -11.25 35.66
N VAL A 298 25.14 -10.94 34.59
CA VAL A 298 26.59 -10.75 34.71
C VAL A 298 26.90 -9.53 35.59
N LEU A 299 26.21 -8.41 35.41
CA LEU A 299 26.39 -7.22 36.25
C LEU A 299 26.10 -7.46 37.73
N GLU A 300 25.07 -8.24 38.03
CA GLU A 300 24.74 -8.67 39.39
C GLU A 300 25.85 -9.54 39.98
N SER A 301 26.26 -10.59 39.28
CA SER A 301 27.28 -11.54 39.76
C SER A 301 28.68 -10.94 39.91
N ALA A 302 29.06 -10.02 39.02
CA ALA A 302 30.41 -9.44 39.00
C ALA A 302 30.54 -8.15 39.80
N PHE A 303 29.48 -7.34 39.86
CA PHE A 303 29.52 -6.00 40.45
C PHE A 303 28.45 -5.75 41.53
N GLY A 304 27.60 -6.74 41.83
CA GLY A 304 26.54 -6.62 42.84
C GLY A 304 25.42 -5.64 42.44
N ILE A 305 25.29 -5.32 41.16
CA ILE A 305 24.27 -4.38 40.67
C ILE A 305 22.96 -5.12 40.47
N GLU A 306 21.92 -4.76 41.22
CA GLU A 306 20.61 -5.40 41.12
C GLU A 306 19.96 -5.23 39.73
N PRO A 307 19.40 -6.30 39.12
CA PRO A 307 18.73 -6.21 37.84
C PRO A 307 17.46 -5.35 37.86
N THR A 308 17.52 -4.18 37.25
CA THR A 308 16.37 -3.27 37.09
C THR A 308 15.71 -3.43 35.71
N ARG A 309 14.55 -2.78 35.54
CA ARG A 309 13.81 -2.73 34.25
C ARG A 309 14.29 -1.60 33.33
N TRP A 310 15.52 -1.14 33.46
CA TRP A 310 16.06 0.01 32.73
C TRP A 310 15.94 -0.10 31.20
N PHE A 311 15.99 -1.33 30.66
CA PHE A 311 15.82 -1.60 29.24
C PHE A 311 14.36 -1.48 28.77
N TYR A 312 13.38 -1.64 29.65
CA TYR A 312 11.94 -1.53 29.32
C TYR A 312 11.48 -0.07 29.38
N GLY A 313 12.02 0.77 28.50
CA GLY A 313 11.73 2.19 28.43
C GLY A 313 12.39 2.86 27.22
N MET A 314 12.54 4.18 27.29
CA MET A 314 13.19 4.95 26.22
C MET A 314 14.59 4.41 25.85
N PRO A 315 15.48 4.02 26.79
CA PRO A 315 16.82 3.54 26.45
C PRO A 315 16.80 2.26 25.59
N GLY A 316 15.97 1.27 25.94
CA GLY A 316 15.92 0.03 25.17
C GLY A 316 15.28 0.20 23.80
N ILE A 317 14.25 1.06 23.70
CA ILE A 317 13.66 1.40 22.39
C ILE A 317 14.69 2.13 21.52
N LEU A 318 15.42 3.09 22.09
CA LEU A 318 16.46 3.83 21.38
C LEU A 318 17.55 2.87 20.87
N VAL A 319 18.11 2.01 21.73
CA VAL A 319 19.13 1.02 21.32
C VAL A 319 18.61 0.11 20.22
N ALA A 320 17.40 -0.41 20.34
CA ALA A 320 16.79 -1.27 19.32
C ALA A 320 16.62 -0.55 17.98
N GLN A 321 16.17 0.72 18.00
CA GLN A 321 16.01 1.52 16.79
C GLN A 321 17.35 1.93 16.17
N LEU A 322 18.34 2.31 16.97
CA LEU A 322 19.70 2.58 16.49
C LEU A 322 20.25 1.35 15.76
N PHE A 323 20.12 0.17 16.35
CA PHE A 323 20.59 -1.07 15.75
C PHE A 323 19.86 -1.39 14.43
N ALA A 324 18.54 -1.22 14.39
CA ALA A 324 17.73 -1.52 13.20
C ALA A 324 17.94 -0.52 12.05
N PHE A 325 18.09 0.77 12.35
CA PHE A 325 18.08 1.84 11.33
C PHE A 325 19.48 2.33 10.93
N THR A 326 20.51 2.11 11.74
CA THR A 326 21.91 2.46 11.37
C THR A 326 22.34 1.85 10.02
N PRO A 327 22.01 0.59 9.69
CA PRO A 327 22.28 0.03 8.36
C PRO A 327 21.72 0.83 7.18
N ILE A 328 20.49 1.32 7.33
CA ILE A 328 19.81 2.09 6.28
C ILE A 328 20.50 3.46 6.14
N ALA A 329 20.78 4.12 7.26
CA ALA A 329 21.53 5.37 7.27
C ALA A 329 22.94 5.21 6.65
N PHE A 330 23.65 4.13 6.98
CA PHE A 330 24.93 3.78 6.39
C PHE A 330 24.86 3.65 4.86
N MET A 331 23.85 2.93 4.33
CA MET A 331 23.71 2.77 2.87
C MET A 331 23.47 4.10 2.14
N ILE A 332 22.65 4.97 2.72
CA ILE A 332 22.37 6.30 2.16
C ILE A 332 23.63 7.17 2.22
N MET A 333 24.28 7.26 3.40
CA MET A 333 25.47 8.09 3.59
C MET A 333 26.67 7.60 2.77
N ARG A 334 26.82 6.30 2.57
CA ARG A 334 27.85 5.74 1.69
C ARG A 334 27.68 6.23 0.25
N GLY A 335 26.46 6.29 -0.27
CA GLY A 335 26.20 6.86 -1.61
C GLY A 335 26.61 8.33 -1.71
N VAL A 336 26.41 9.11 -0.64
CA VAL A 336 26.84 10.52 -0.56
C VAL A 336 28.37 10.63 -0.53
N VAL A 337 29.04 9.87 0.34
CA VAL A 337 30.52 9.90 0.47
C VAL A 337 31.21 9.48 -0.83
N GLN A 338 30.66 8.49 -1.54
CA GLN A 338 31.17 8.07 -2.85
C GLN A 338 30.99 9.15 -3.94
N GLY A 339 30.01 10.05 -3.79
CA GLY A 339 29.77 11.17 -4.70
C GLY A 339 30.75 12.32 -4.54
N VAL A 340 31.49 12.41 -3.42
CA VAL A 340 32.50 13.45 -3.20
C VAL A 340 33.81 13.03 -3.87
N ALA A 341 34.26 13.84 -4.83
CA ALA A 341 35.51 13.60 -5.54
C ALA A 341 36.72 13.71 -4.59
N PRO A 342 37.67 12.75 -4.61
CA PRO A 342 38.85 12.79 -3.74
C PRO A 342 39.69 14.05 -3.87
N SER A 343 39.73 14.67 -5.05
CA SER A 343 40.47 15.92 -5.29
C SER A 343 39.97 17.10 -4.45
N LEU A 344 38.69 17.11 -4.05
CA LEU A 344 38.16 18.13 -3.13
C LEU A 344 38.69 17.93 -1.70
N GLU A 345 38.88 16.67 -1.28
CA GLU A 345 39.48 16.34 0.02
C GLU A 345 40.97 16.70 0.02
N GLU A 346 41.69 16.39 -1.07
CA GLU A 346 43.09 16.77 -1.23
C GLU A 346 43.29 18.29 -1.23
N ALA A 347 42.43 19.04 -1.92
CA ALA A 347 42.47 20.50 -1.91
C ALA A 347 42.19 21.08 -0.51
N ALA A 348 41.26 20.50 0.25
CA ALA A 348 40.97 20.92 1.61
C ALA A 348 42.12 20.64 2.60
N LEU A 349 42.92 19.59 2.35
CA LEU A 349 44.10 19.27 3.15
C LEU A 349 45.29 20.20 2.88
N MET A 350 45.31 20.90 1.74
CA MET A 350 46.37 21.84 1.36
C MET A 350 46.11 23.29 1.82
N LEU A 351 44.92 23.60 2.34
CA LEU A 351 44.53 24.91 2.91
C LEU A 351 44.92 25.04 4.39
#